data_AF-A0A2Z7CXZ6-F1
#
_entry.id   AF-A0A2Z7CXZ6-F1
#
_cell.length_a   1.000
_cell.length_b   1.000
_cell.length_c   1.000
_cell.angle_alpha   90.00
_cell.angle_beta   90.00
_cell.angle_gamma   90.00
#
_symmetry.space_group_name_H-M   'P 1'
#
loop_
_entity.id
_entity.type
_entity.pdbx_description
1 polymer ?
#
loop_
_entity_poly.entity_id
_entity_poly.type
_entity_poly.pdbx_seq_one_letter_code
_entity_poly.pdbx_strand_id
1 'polypeptide(L)'
;MAMDPLMFPTWMKDCIGTRFYDKRCEKPAGKYKTVYCDTFRGTLACKLCWKDSIEHHGHDYLQVYTASWRTSISIGDISRFCDASNIQLYKINSKKIIYLNPNRKETSPSL
;
A
#
# COMPACT_ATOMS: atom_id res chain seq x y z
N MET A 1 6.39 -15.81 -22.73
CA MET A 1 6.77 -16.68 -21.60
C MET A 1 5.81 -16.36 -20.47
N ALA A 2 4.90 -17.29 -20.14
CA ALA A 2 3.97 -17.09 -19.03
C ALA A 2 4.76 -17.19 -17.73
N MET A 3 4.64 -16.18 -16.86
CA MET A 3 5.25 -16.20 -15.54
C MET A 3 4.61 -17.34 -14.74
N ASP A 4 5.43 -18.23 -14.15
CA ASP A 4 4.92 -19.31 -13.31
C ASP A 4 4.08 -18.72 -12.16
N PRO A 5 2.89 -19.25 -11.83
CA PRO A 5 2.05 -18.72 -10.75
C PRO A 5 2.74 -18.70 -9.37
N LEU A 6 3.81 -19.47 -9.16
CA LEU A 6 4.64 -19.45 -7.97
C LEU A 6 5.65 -18.28 -7.95
N MET A 7 5.85 -17.57 -9.07
CA MET A 7 6.76 -16.42 -9.18
C MET A 7 6.13 -15.10 -8.77
N PHE A 8 4.81 -15.02 -8.60
CA PHE A 8 4.17 -13.79 -8.13
C PHE A 8 4.13 -13.80 -6.60
N PRO A 9 4.78 -12.85 -5.91
CA PRO A 9 4.75 -12.81 -4.46
C PRO A 9 3.30 -12.71 -3.99
N THR A 10 2.88 -13.61 -3.10
CA THR A 10 1.49 -13.68 -2.62
C THR A 10 1.04 -12.35 -2.01
N TRP A 11 1.95 -11.66 -1.31
CA TRP A 11 1.70 -10.34 -0.74
C TRP A 11 1.35 -9.29 -1.80
N MET A 12 1.93 -9.39 -2.99
CA MET A 12 1.70 -8.42 -4.05
C MET A 12 0.28 -8.59 -4.60
N LYS A 13 -0.18 -9.84 -4.77
CA LYS A 13 -1.56 -10.13 -5.17
C LYS A 13 -2.56 -9.60 -4.16
N ASP A 14 -2.32 -9.85 -2.87
CA ASP A 14 -3.19 -9.41 -1.78
C ASP A 14 -3.17 -7.87 -1.64
N CYS A 15 -1.99 -7.25 -1.74
CA CYS A 15 -1.81 -5.80 -1.69
C CYS A 15 -2.57 -5.08 -2.82
N ILE A 16 -2.47 -5.56 -4.06
CA ILE A 16 -3.20 -4.99 -5.22
C ILE A 16 -4.72 -5.15 -5.06
N GLY A 17 -5.18 -6.27 -4.48
CA GLY A 17 -6.60 -6.49 -4.21
C GLY A 17 -7.16 -5.72 -3.00
N THR A 18 -6.30 -5.11 -2.18
CA THR A 18 -6.70 -4.50 -0.91
C THR A 18 -7.36 -3.12 -1.11
N ARG A 19 -8.55 -2.94 -0.51
CA ARG A 19 -9.24 -1.63 -0.45
C ARG A 19 -8.73 -0.81 0.74
N PHE A 20 -7.59 -0.15 0.58
CA PHE A 20 -6.84 0.55 1.65
C PHE A 20 -7.59 1.66 2.41
N TYR A 21 -8.70 2.16 1.87
CA TYR A 21 -9.41 3.33 2.40
C TYR A 21 -10.85 3.04 2.84
N ASP A 22 -11.33 1.81 2.76
CA ASP A 22 -12.70 1.45 3.16
C ASP A 22 -12.87 1.46 4.68
N LYS A 23 -11.89 0.87 5.39
CA LYS A 23 -11.91 0.78 6.85
C LYS A 23 -11.23 2.01 7.43
N ARG A 24 -11.97 2.77 8.22
CA ARG A 24 -11.41 3.87 9.03
C ARG A 24 -10.81 3.29 10.30
N CYS A 25 -9.62 3.78 10.66
CA CYS A 25 -9.05 3.48 11.97
C CYS A 25 -9.90 4.18 13.05
N GLU A 26 -10.19 3.47 14.15
CA GLU A 26 -10.93 4.03 15.29
C GLU A 26 -10.15 5.15 15.99
N LYS A 27 -8.82 5.12 15.91
CA LYS A 27 -7.98 6.22 16.40
C LYS A 27 -8.03 7.38 15.38
N PRO A 28 -8.20 8.64 15.82
CA PRO A 28 -8.14 9.83 14.96
C PRO A 28 -6.69 10.09 14.50
N ALA A 29 -6.14 9.19 13.70
CA ALA A 29 -4.86 9.36 13.05
C ALA A 29 -5.08 10.21 11.79
N GLY A 30 -4.78 11.51 11.90
CA GLY A 30 -4.89 12.45 10.80
C GLY A 30 -4.25 11.92 9.51
N LYS A 31 -5.01 11.99 8.41
CA LYS A 31 -4.63 11.59 7.04
C LYS A 31 -4.08 10.16 6.97
N TYR A 32 -5.01 9.20 6.93
CA TYR A 32 -4.86 7.78 6.61
C TYR A 32 -3.53 7.41 5.92
N LYS A 33 -2.57 6.96 6.73
CA LYS A 33 -1.40 6.21 6.27
C LYS A 33 -1.72 4.76 6.57
N THR A 34 -2.33 4.09 5.60
CA THR A 34 -2.65 2.68 5.75
C THR A 34 -1.37 1.89 5.59
N VAL A 35 -1.07 1.07 6.59
CA VAL A 35 0.09 0.21 6.65
C VAL A 35 -0.35 -1.20 6.25
N TYR A 36 0.33 -1.82 5.30
CA TYR A 36 0.12 -3.20 4.89
C TYR A 36 1.23 -4.08 5.45
N CYS A 37 0.87 -5.07 6.26
CA CYS A 37 1.81 -6.09 6.74
C CYS A 37 2.01 -7.17 5.68
N ASP A 38 3.26 -7.47 5.34
CA ASP A 38 3.60 -8.63 4.50
C ASP A 38 3.40 -9.96 5.27
N THR A 39 3.83 -10.02 6.53
CA THR A 39 3.70 -11.22 7.38
C THR A 39 2.23 -11.61 7.62
N PHE A 40 1.37 -10.63 7.90
CA PHE A 40 -0.08 -10.81 8.08
C PHE A 40 -0.89 -10.36 6.87
N ARG A 41 -0.33 -10.57 5.67
CA ARG A 41 -0.96 -10.46 4.34
C ARG A 41 -2.35 -9.81 4.33
N GLY A 42 -2.39 -8.49 4.45
CA GLY A 42 -3.64 -7.71 4.37
C GLY A 42 -4.15 -7.10 5.67
N THR A 43 -3.47 -7.28 6.81
CA THR A 43 -3.79 -6.46 7.99
C THR A 43 -3.46 -5.01 7.71
N LEU A 44 -4.50 -4.18 7.80
CA LEU A 44 -4.43 -2.73 7.63
C LEU A 44 -4.42 -2.05 8.99
N ALA A 45 -3.37 -1.26 9.25
CA ALA A 45 -3.28 -0.45 10.46
C ALA A 45 -2.91 1.00 10.10
N CYS A 46 -3.25 1.96 10.96
CA CYS A 46 -2.61 3.27 10.89
C CYS A 46 -1.22 3.20 11.53
N LYS A 47 -0.35 4.19 11.25
CA LYS A 47 1.01 4.23 11.83
C LYS A 47 1.05 4.18 13.36
N LEU A 48 0.02 4.69 14.04
CA LEU A 48 -0.08 4.63 15.50
C LEU A 48 -0.44 3.21 15.97
N CYS A 49 -1.51 2.63 15.43
CA CYS A 49 -1.90 1.24 15.74
C CYS A 49 -0.81 0.23 15.39
N TRP A 50 -0.02 0.49 14.34
CA TRP A 50 1.13 -0.33 14.00
C TRP A 50 2.19 -0.31 15.12
N LYS A 51 2.53 0.88 15.62
CA LYS A 51 3.52 1.03 16.69
C LYS A 51 3.05 0.46 18.02
N ASP A 52 1.76 0.56 18.31
CA ASP A 52 1.16 0.07 19.56
C ASP A 52 0.91 -1.45 19.52
N SER A 53 1.03 -2.10 18.36
CA SER A 53 0.76 -3.53 18.21
C SER A 53 1.99 -4.37 18.57
N ILE A 54 1.81 -5.25 19.56
CA ILE A 54 2.80 -6.28 19.91
C ILE A 54 2.94 -7.28 18.76
N GLU A 55 1.84 -7.63 18.10
CA GLU A 55 1.82 -8.63 17.02
C GLU A 55 2.57 -8.15 15.76
N HIS A 56 2.57 -6.84 15.49
CA HIS A 56 3.29 -6.26 14.35
C HIS A 56 4.71 -5.79 14.69
N HIS A 57 5.20 -6.04 15.90
CA HIS A 57 6.52 -5.62 16.31
C HIS A 57 7.61 -6.30 15.48
N GLY A 58 8.45 -5.50 14.83
CA GLY A 58 9.54 -5.99 13.98
C GLY A 58 9.11 -6.48 12.59
N HIS A 59 7.83 -6.41 12.23
CA HIS A 59 7.38 -6.74 10.89
C HIS A 59 7.68 -5.60 9.91
N ASP A 60 8.08 -5.95 8.70
CA ASP A 60 8.12 -5.01 7.59
C ASP A 60 6.71 -4.67 7.12
N TYR A 61 6.57 -3.45 6.62
CA TYR A 61 5.28 -2.95 6.16
C TYR A 61 5.39 -1.97 4.99
N LEU A 62 4.35 -1.93 4.15
CA LEU A 62 4.20 -0.90 3.12
C LEU A 62 3.32 0.23 3.65
N GLN A 63 3.82 1.46 3.58
CA GLN A 63 3.06 2.66 3.88
C GLN A 63 2.36 3.19 2.61
N VAL A 64 1.04 3.06 2.60
CA VAL A 64 0.18 3.53 1.52
C VAL A 64 -0.32 4.94 1.81
N TYR A 65 -0.31 5.81 0.79
CA TYR A 65 -0.85 7.16 0.87
C TYR A 65 -1.61 7.54 -0.41
N THR A 66 -2.43 8.58 -0.31
CA THR A 66 -3.18 9.13 -1.45
C THR A 66 -2.34 10.20 -2.14
N ALA A 67 -2.08 10.04 -3.44
CA ALA A 67 -1.48 11.06 -4.30
C ALA A 67 -2.32 11.20 -5.57
N SER A 68 -2.73 12.42 -5.92
CA SER A 68 -3.63 12.68 -7.06
C SER A 68 -4.85 11.75 -7.08
N TRP A 69 -5.48 11.56 -5.92
CA TRP A 69 -6.65 10.69 -5.71
C TRP A 69 -6.43 9.19 -5.95
N ARG A 70 -5.19 8.77 -6.19
CA ARG A 70 -4.83 7.37 -6.41
C ARG A 70 -4.08 6.81 -5.20
N THR A 71 -4.24 5.52 -5.00
CA THR A 71 -3.46 4.74 -4.03
C THR A 71 -2.02 4.69 -4.49
N SER A 72 -1.09 5.07 -3.62
CA SER A 72 0.32 5.16 -3.98
C SER A 72 1.25 4.67 -2.88
N ILE A 73 2.38 4.13 -3.30
CA ILE A 73 3.49 3.68 -2.47
C ILE A 73 4.77 4.39 -2.94
N SER A 74 5.67 4.72 -2.03
CA SER A 74 6.95 5.33 -2.40
C SER A 74 7.93 4.28 -2.93
N ILE A 75 8.83 4.67 -3.83
CA ILE A 75 9.81 3.72 -4.37
C ILE A 75 10.69 3.09 -3.28
N GLY A 76 11.14 3.88 -2.31
CA GLY A 76 11.99 3.38 -1.22
C GLY A 76 11.28 2.37 -0.31
N ASP A 77 9.95 2.40 -0.30
CA ASP A 77 9.14 1.51 0.52
C ASP A 77 8.93 0.15 -0.16
N ILE A 78 8.51 0.16 -1.43
CA ILE A 78 8.31 -1.07 -2.22
C ILE A 78 9.63 -1.80 -2.51
N SER A 79 10.73 -1.06 -2.65
CA SER A 79 12.06 -1.64 -2.91
C SER A 79 12.59 -2.49 -1.76
N ARG A 80 11.98 -2.43 -0.57
CA ARG A 80 12.29 -3.36 0.54
C ARG A 80 11.70 -4.75 0.33
N PHE A 81 10.72 -4.90 -0.55
CA PHE A 81 9.96 -6.13 -0.76
C PHE A 81 10.21 -6.78 -2.13
N CYS A 82 10.52 -5.98 -3.16
CA CYS A 82 10.84 -6.49 -4.49
C CYS A 82 11.70 -5.53 -5.31
N ASP A 83 12.35 -6.03 -6.37
CA ASP A 83 12.96 -5.16 -7.37
C ASP A 83 11.89 -4.34 -8.10
N ALA A 84 12.04 -3.01 -8.05
CA ALA A 84 11.10 -2.06 -8.62
C ALA A 84 11.63 -1.39 -9.90
N SER A 85 12.78 -1.84 -10.43
CA SER A 85 13.46 -1.22 -11.57
C SER A 85 12.61 -1.18 -12.85
N ASN A 86 11.75 -2.19 -13.03
CA ASN A 86 10.85 -2.31 -14.18
C ASN A 86 9.42 -1.79 -13.92
N ILE A 87 9.17 -1.15 -12.77
CA ILE A 87 7.86 -0.58 -12.44
C ILE A 87 7.80 0.88 -12.90
N GLN A 88 6.71 1.29 -13.54
CA GLN A 88 6.51 2.68 -13.93
C GLN A 88 6.47 3.60 -12.71
N LEU A 89 7.36 4.60 -12.71
CA LEU A 89 7.51 5.59 -11.64
C LEU A 89 6.87 6.92 -12.01
N TYR A 90 6.32 7.59 -11.00
CA TYR A 90 5.75 8.93 -11.12
C TYR A 90 6.43 9.88 -10.13
N LYS A 91 6.54 11.17 -10.49
CA LYS A 91 7.06 12.22 -9.60
C LYS A 91 5.93 13.16 -9.20
N ILE A 92 5.59 13.19 -7.92
CA ILE A 92 4.56 14.08 -7.32
C ILE A 92 5.21 14.90 -6.21
N ASN A 93 5.16 16.24 -6.29
CA ASN A 93 5.78 17.13 -5.29
C ASN A 93 7.22 16.72 -4.96
N SER A 94 8.01 16.47 -6.01
CA SER A 94 9.39 15.99 -5.94
C SER A 94 9.63 14.61 -5.33
N LYS A 95 8.58 13.84 -5.00
CA LYS A 95 8.67 12.46 -4.49
C LYS A 95 8.44 11.44 -5.60
N LYS A 96 9.25 10.37 -5.62
CA LYS A 96 9.10 9.23 -6.55
C LYS A 96 8.13 8.18 -5.96
N ILE A 97 7.08 7.87 -6.70
CA ILE A 97 5.97 7.02 -6.25
C ILE A 97 5.55 6.03 -7.35
N ILE A 98 4.84 4.99 -6.95
CA ILE A 98 4.13 4.05 -7.82
C ILE A 98 2.64 4.11 -7.48
N TYR A 99 1.78 4.00 -8.49
CA TYR A 99 0.34 3.86 -8.31
C TYR A 99 -0.08 2.39 -8.27
N LEU A 100 -0.96 2.04 -7.32
CA LEU A 100 -1.60 0.73 -7.27
C LEU A 100 -2.92 0.75 -8.07
N ASN A 101 -3.21 -0.35 -8.77
CA ASN A 101 -4.51 -0.62 -9.40
C ASN A 101 -5.37 -1.44 -8.40
N PRO A 102 -6.73 -1.37 -8.35
CA PRO A 102 -7.66 -0.61 -9.20
C PRO A 102 -7.75 0.89 -8.87
N ASN A 103 -7.76 1.70 -9.93
CA ASN A 103 -7.60 3.17 -9.94
C ASN A 103 -8.80 3.99 -9.41
N ARG A 104 -9.38 3.67 -8.25
CA ARG A 104 -10.37 4.56 -7.63
C ARG A 104 -10.51 4.31 -6.13
N LYS A 105 -10.53 5.39 -5.35
CA LYS A 105 -11.46 5.45 -4.20
C LYS A 105 -12.83 5.39 -4.84
N GLU A 106 -13.67 4.42 -4.50
CA GLU A 106 -15.02 4.42 -5.05
C GLU A 106 -15.67 5.79 -4.86
N THR A 107 -16.25 6.26 -5.98
CA THR A 107 -17.08 7.45 -6.16
C THR A 107 -16.38 8.82 -6.21
N SER A 108 -15.99 9.22 -7.43
CA SER A 108 -16.37 10.56 -7.89
C SER A 108 -17.88 10.50 -8.23
N PRO A 109 -18.73 11.43 -7.78
CA PRO A 109 -20.10 11.49 -8.28
C PRO A 109 -20.04 11.72 -9.79
N SER A 110 -20.83 10.94 -10.53
CA SER A 110 -21.19 11.24 -11.91
C SER A 110 -21.65 12.70 -11.96
N LEU A 111 -21.17 13.44 -12.97
CA LEU A 111 -21.71 14.75 -13.36
C LEU A 111 -23.24 14.74 -13.40
#